data_AF-A0A8I2YMD2-F1
#
_entry.id   AF-A0A8I2YMD2-F1
#
_cell.length_a   1.000
_cell.length_b   1.000
_cell.length_c   1.000
_cell.angle_alpha   90.00
_cell.angle_beta   90.00
_cell.angle_gamma   90.00
#
_symmetry.space_group_name_H-M   'P 1'
#
loop_
_entity.id
_entity.type
_entity.pdbx_description
1 polymer ?
#
loop_
_entity_poly.entity_id
_entity_poly.type
_entity_poly.pdbx_seq_one_letter_code
_entity_poly.pdbx_strand_id
1 'polypeptide(L)'
;MLAVHTLSIPTTRLLSLVYLPELPVIRERIERACICTRVAESFIHIGNYEALSPPMKIFFFGGGQQDANYDASRILPVGEYIVKKVLKLETVNVDAGDKGLVFEVVYRNARIVAAWQAYEFMHGVINMDK
;
A
#
# COMPACT_ATOMS: atom_id res chain seq x y z
N MET A 1 1.48 1.15 15.10
CA MET A 1 2.29 2.11 14.31
C MET A 1 3.48 2.66 15.07
N LEU A 2 3.31 3.26 16.27
CA LEU A 2 4.47 3.77 17.03
C LEU A 2 5.42 2.65 17.51
N ALA A 3 4.88 1.57 18.07
CA ALA A 3 5.67 0.45 18.61
C ALA A 3 6.44 -0.34 17.52
N VAL A 4 5.86 -0.51 16.34
CA VAL A 4 6.53 -1.18 15.21
C VAL A 4 7.69 -0.32 14.68
N HIS A 5 7.52 1.00 14.66
CA HIS A 5 8.58 1.92 14.25
C HIS A 5 9.77 1.90 15.22
N THR A 6 9.53 1.84 16.54
CA THR A 6 10.60 1.76 17.53
C THR A 6 11.44 0.48 17.42
N LEU A 7 10.88 -0.59 16.85
CA LEU A 7 11.61 -1.83 16.53
C LEU A 7 12.41 -1.74 15.22
N SER A 8 12.51 -0.55 14.61
CA SER A 8 13.15 -0.32 13.31
C SER A 8 12.54 -1.14 12.15
N ILE A 9 11.30 -1.60 12.32
CA ILE A 9 10.53 -2.23 11.25
C ILE A 9 9.84 -1.13 10.44
N PRO A 10 9.99 -1.10 9.11
CA PRO A 10 9.31 -0.13 8.25
C PRO A 10 7.79 -0.18 8.46
N THR A 11 7.18 0.98 8.78
CA THR A 11 5.74 1.08 9.06
C THR A 11 5.26 2.51 8.82
N THR A 12 3.98 2.68 8.49
CA THR A 12 3.37 4.02 8.45
C THR A 12 3.35 4.66 9.83
N ARG A 13 3.53 5.97 9.89
CA ARG A 13 3.59 6.72 11.15
C ARG A 13 2.22 7.28 11.51
N LEU A 14 1.97 7.38 12.80
CA LEU A 14 0.81 8.07 13.36
C LEU A 14 1.25 9.48 13.74
N LEU A 15 0.61 10.51 13.16
CA LEU A 15 0.89 11.90 13.48
C LEU A 15 -0.03 12.43 14.57
N SER A 16 -1.33 12.18 14.47
CA SER A 16 -2.32 12.64 15.45
C SER A 16 -3.52 11.70 15.53
N LEU A 17 -4.21 11.78 16.67
CA LEU A 17 -5.47 11.12 16.92
C LEU A 17 -6.44 12.17 17.48
N VAL A 18 -7.56 12.37 16.80
CA VAL A 18 -8.62 13.31 17.21
C VAL A 18 -9.84 12.51 17.62
N TYR A 19 -10.26 12.67 18.87
CA TYR A 19 -11.42 11.97 19.42
C TYR A 19 -12.69 12.81 19.26
N LEU A 20 -13.77 12.18 18.80
CA LEU A 20 -15.06 12.82 18.49
C LEU A 20 -16.19 12.15 19.31
N PRO A 21 -16.34 12.50 20.61
CA PRO A 21 -17.27 11.81 21.52
C PRO A 21 -18.74 11.97 21.13
N GLU A 22 -19.08 13.05 20.43
CA GLU A 22 -20.47 13.36 20.05
C GLU A 22 -20.97 12.51 18.87
N LEU A 23 -20.06 11.89 18.10
CA LEU A 23 -20.42 11.16 16.90
C LEU A 23 -20.44 9.63 17.18
N PRO A 24 -21.64 9.02 17.32
CA PRO A 24 -21.75 7.58 17.47
C PRO A 24 -21.49 6.85 16.15
N VAL A 25 -20.79 5.71 16.21
CA VAL A 25 -20.52 4.82 15.08
C VAL A 25 -21.03 3.43 15.41
N ILE A 26 -21.84 2.85 14.53
CA ILE A 26 -22.41 1.51 14.72
C ILE A 26 -21.43 0.46 14.17
N ARG A 27 -20.98 -0.45 15.04
CA ARG A 27 -20.20 -1.67 14.71
C ARG A 27 -20.88 -2.87 15.38
N GLU A 28 -20.13 -3.83 15.93
CA GLU A 28 -20.73 -4.86 16.80
C GLU A 28 -21.40 -4.24 18.04
N ARG A 29 -20.93 -3.07 18.48
CA ARG A 29 -21.54 -2.20 19.50
C ARG A 29 -21.53 -0.74 19.04
N ILE A 30 -22.24 0.12 19.75
CA ILE A 30 -22.16 1.58 19.52
C ILE A 30 -20.83 2.08 20.10
N GLU A 31 -19.97 2.57 19.22
CA GLU A 31 -18.67 3.15 19.57
C GLU A 31 -18.63 4.66 19.26
N ARG A 32 -17.55 5.35 19.63
CA ARG A 32 -17.36 6.78 19.37
C ARG A 32 -16.32 6.99 18.28
N ALA A 33 -16.57 7.94 17.40
CA ALA A 33 -15.67 8.20 16.29
C ALA A 33 -14.31 8.74 16.76
N CYS A 34 -13.27 8.41 16.00
CA CYS A 34 -11.98 9.07 16.08
C CYS A 34 -11.39 9.18 14.67
N ILE A 35 -10.56 10.20 14.45
CA ILE A 35 -9.82 10.41 13.21
C ILE A 35 -8.34 10.23 13.52
N CYS A 36 -7.68 9.42 12.71
CA CYS A 36 -6.28 9.06 12.84
C CYS A 36 -5.52 9.60 11.62
N THR A 37 -4.61 10.56 11.84
CA THR A 37 -3.78 11.09 10.76
C THR A 37 -2.54 10.22 10.61
N ARG A 38 -2.48 9.49 9.49
CA ARG A 38 -1.35 8.64 9.12
C ARG A 38 -0.42 9.38 8.17
N VAL A 39 0.88 9.09 8.27
CA VAL A 39 1.92 9.66 7.42
C VAL A 39 2.81 8.55 6.86
N ALA A 40 3.11 8.64 5.57
CA ALA A 40 4.00 7.77 4.83
C ALA A 40 4.57 8.54 3.62
N GLU A 41 5.70 8.08 3.05
CA GLU A 41 6.23 8.63 1.80
C GLU A 41 5.31 8.36 0.60
N SER A 42 4.53 7.28 0.68
CA SER A 42 3.52 6.89 -0.30
C SER A 42 2.45 6.02 0.34
N PHE A 43 1.24 6.06 -0.21
CA PHE A 43 0.12 5.15 0.10
C PHE A 43 -0.21 4.26 -1.11
N ILE A 44 0.74 4.07 -2.03
CA ILE A 44 0.61 3.15 -3.16
C ILE A 44 0.85 1.72 -2.67
N HIS A 45 -0.13 0.86 -2.92
CA HIS A 45 -0.13 -0.57 -2.61
C HIS A 45 -0.21 -1.39 -3.90
N ILE A 46 0.07 -2.69 -3.84
CA ILE A 46 0.01 -3.60 -4.99
C ILE A 46 -1.39 -3.59 -5.64
N GLY A 47 -2.44 -3.51 -4.84
CA GLY A 47 -3.83 -3.43 -5.31
C GLY A 47 -4.13 -2.20 -6.18
N ASN A 48 -3.30 -1.15 -6.14
CA ASN A 48 -3.43 -0.03 -7.09
C ASN A 48 -3.04 -0.46 -8.51
N TYR A 49 -2.02 -1.32 -8.64
CA TYR A 49 -1.66 -1.91 -9.93
C TYR A 49 -2.73 -2.87 -10.43
N GLU A 50 -3.34 -3.67 -9.54
CA GLU A 50 -4.45 -4.56 -9.89
C GLU A 50 -5.71 -3.78 -10.30
N ALA A 51 -6.02 -2.66 -9.63
CA ALA A 51 -7.14 -1.79 -9.99
C ALA A 51 -6.94 -1.15 -11.38
N LEU A 52 -5.70 -0.83 -11.75
CA LEU A 52 -5.37 -0.21 -13.04
C LEU A 52 -5.17 -1.24 -14.16
N SER A 53 -4.76 -2.48 -13.83
CA SER A 53 -4.63 -3.60 -14.76
C SER A 53 -5.12 -4.90 -14.10
N PRO A 54 -6.44 -5.13 -14.11
CA PRO A 54 -7.00 -6.33 -13.50
C PRO A 54 -6.59 -7.58 -14.30
N PRO A 55 -6.18 -8.67 -13.63
CA PRO A 55 -5.71 -9.90 -14.29
C PRO A 55 -6.83 -10.70 -14.99
N MET A 56 -8.10 -10.38 -14.71
CA MET A 56 -9.26 -11.08 -15.29
C MET A 56 -10.47 -10.14 -15.33
N LYS A 57 -11.36 -10.31 -16.31
CA LYS A 57 -12.69 -9.64 -16.34
C LYS A 57 -13.57 -10.20 -15.21
N ILE A 58 -13.30 -9.82 -13.96
CA ILE A 58 -14.14 -10.09 -12.80
C ILE A 58 -15.39 -9.20 -12.89
N PHE A 59 -16.45 -9.77 -13.43
CA PHE A 59 -17.78 -9.17 -13.47
C PHE A 59 -18.31 -9.04 -12.03
N PHE A 60 -18.17 -7.87 -11.41
CA PHE A 60 -18.87 -7.55 -10.17
C PHE A 60 -20.18 -6.82 -10.51
N PHE A 61 -21.29 -7.32 -9.98
CA PHE A 61 -22.65 -6.79 -10.18
C PHE A 61 -22.67 -5.25 -10.11
N GLY A 62 -22.80 -4.58 -11.26
CA GLY A 62 -23.17 -3.15 -11.34
C GLY A 62 -22.11 -2.14 -11.78
N GLY A 63 -20.91 -2.53 -12.21
CA GLY A 63 -19.92 -1.58 -12.74
C GLY A 63 -19.14 -2.14 -13.91
N GLY A 64 -19.12 -1.43 -15.05
CA GLY A 64 -18.27 -1.78 -16.18
C GLY A 64 -16.81 -1.83 -15.76
N GLN A 65 -16.18 -2.99 -15.90
CA GLN A 65 -14.79 -3.17 -15.56
C GLN A 65 -13.90 -2.55 -16.64
N GLN A 66 -12.91 -1.79 -16.20
CA GLN A 66 -11.93 -1.18 -17.09
C GLN A 66 -11.08 -2.27 -17.75
N ASP A 67 -11.01 -2.29 -19.09
CA ASP A 67 -10.13 -3.22 -19.79
C ASP A 67 -8.68 -2.98 -19.34
N ALA A 68 -7.91 -4.07 -19.18
CA ALA A 68 -6.51 -4.00 -18.83
C ALA A 68 -5.76 -3.20 -19.90
N ASN A 69 -5.44 -1.95 -19.58
CA ASN A 69 -4.65 -1.11 -20.46
C ASN A 69 -3.23 -1.01 -19.93
N TYR A 70 -2.32 -1.75 -20.57
CA TYR A 70 -0.89 -1.66 -20.34
C TYR A 70 -0.28 -0.38 -20.94
N ASP A 71 -1.07 0.46 -21.62
CA ASP A 71 -0.61 1.73 -22.16
C ASP A 71 0.00 2.61 -21.08
N ALA A 72 1.02 3.35 -21.53
CA ALA A 72 1.87 4.29 -20.82
C ALA A 72 1.15 5.41 -20.03
N SER A 73 -0.18 5.46 -20.02
CA SER A 73 -0.95 6.53 -19.40
C SER A 73 -1.33 6.28 -17.93
N ARG A 74 -1.15 5.06 -17.39
CA ARG A 74 -1.65 4.72 -16.04
C ARG A 74 -0.68 3.99 -15.13
N ILE A 75 -0.14 2.85 -15.55
CA ILE A 75 0.77 2.05 -14.70
C ILE A 75 2.20 2.59 -14.74
N LEU A 76 2.70 2.95 -15.92
CA LEU A 76 4.05 3.51 -16.08
C LEU A 76 4.23 4.78 -15.22
N PRO A 77 3.30 5.76 -15.20
CA PRO A 77 3.45 6.94 -14.35
C PRO A 77 3.52 6.63 -12.85
N VAL A 78 2.79 5.61 -12.38
CA VAL A 78 2.86 5.15 -10.98
C VAL A 78 4.24 4.53 -10.70
N GLY A 79 4.73 3.67 -11.61
CA GLY A 79 6.07 3.09 -11.53
C GLY A 79 7.17 4.16 -11.54
N GLU A 80 7.10 5.12 -12.45
CA GLU A 80 8.03 6.25 -12.55
C GLU A 80 8.01 7.13 -11.30
N TYR A 81 6.82 7.43 -10.76
CA TYR A 81 6.69 8.21 -9.52
C TYR A 81 7.40 7.48 -8.37
N ILE A 82 7.18 6.17 -8.22
CA ILE A 82 7.84 5.37 -7.18
C ILE A 82 9.35 5.37 -7.39
N VAL A 83 9.84 5.12 -8.61
CA VAL A 83 11.28 5.09 -8.92
C VAL A 83 11.94 6.44 -8.66
N LYS A 84 11.35 7.54 -9.15
CA LYS A 84 11.98 8.87 -9.11
C LYS A 84 11.78 9.61 -7.78
N LYS A 85 10.62 9.48 -7.14
CA LYS A 85 10.24 10.30 -5.98
C LYS A 85 10.30 9.54 -4.65
N VAL A 86 9.89 8.27 -4.63
CA VAL A 86 9.80 7.47 -3.40
C VAL A 86 11.11 6.72 -3.15
N LEU A 87 11.48 5.81 -4.04
CA LEU A 87 12.63 4.92 -3.90
C LEU A 87 13.94 5.54 -4.38
N LYS A 88 13.87 6.54 -5.26
CA LYS A 88 15.02 7.25 -5.85
C LYS A 88 16.04 6.29 -6.47
N LEU A 89 15.55 5.34 -7.28
CA LEU A 89 16.41 4.36 -7.96
C LEU A 89 16.95 4.99 -9.26
N GLU A 90 18.27 5.20 -9.32
CA GLU A 90 18.91 5.89 -10.46
C GLU A 90 19.10 4.98 -11.68
N THR A 91 19.17 3.67 -11.47
CA THR A 91 19.49 2.70 -12.52
C THR A 91 18.27 2.06 -13.17
N VAL A 92 17.06 2.30 -12.64
CA VAL A 92 15.85 1.60 -13.09
C VAL A 92 15.13 2.41 -14.16
N ASN A 93 14.97 1.82 -15.34
CA ASN A 93 14.21 2.42 -16.44
C ASN A 93 12.87 1.70 -16.64
N VAL A 94 11.79 2.29 -16.10
CA VAL A 94 10.44 1.74 -16.15
C VAL A 94 9.90 1.65 -17.59
N ASP A 95 10.22 2.63 -18.44
CA ASP A 95 9.77 2.67 -19.84
C ASP A 95 10.42 1.57 -20.70
N ALA A 96 11.64 1.16 -20.34
CA ALA A 96 12.34 0.05 -20.97
C ALA A 96 11.86 -1.34 -20.50
N GLY A 97 10.84 -1.39 -19.62
CA GLY A 97 10.36 -2.64 -19.03
C GLY A 97 11.34 -3.25 -18.03
N ASP A 98 12.19 -2.44 -17.39
CA ASP A 98 13.15 -2.90 -16.40
C ASP A 98 12.45 -3.52 -15.18
N LYS A 99 12.89 -4.73 -14.81
CA LYS A 99 12.39 -5.47 -13.66
C LYS A 99 13.01 -5.01 -12.33
N GLY A 100 13.97 -4.08 -12.36
CA GLY A 100 14.66 -3.57 -11.18
C GLY A 100 13.71 -3.08 -10.08
N LEU A 101 12.63 -2.38 -10.44
CA LEU A 101 11.61 -1.95 -9.47
C LEU A 101 10.93 -3.14 -8.77
N VAL A 102 10.57 -4.18 -9.54
CA VAL A 102 9.92 -5.38 -9.00
C VAL A 102 10.86 -6.11 -8.04
N PHE A 103 12.13 -6.28 -8.42
CA PHE A 103 13.12 -6.91 -7.54
C PHE A 103 13.36 -6.12 -6.26
N GLU A 104 13.40 -4.79 -6.32
CA GLU A 104 13.52 -3.95 -5.13
C GLU A 104 12.30 -4.10 -4.20
N VAL A 105 11.10 -4.14 -4.77
CA VAL A 105 9.86 -4.40 -4.01
C VAL A 105 9.91 -5.78 -3.35
N VAL A 106 10.31 -6.82 -4.07
CA VAL A 106 10.46 -8.19 -3.52
C VAL A 106 11.46 -8.20 -2.37
N TYR A 107 12.63 -7.57 -2.53
CA TYR A 107 13.67 -7.52 -1.52
C TYR A 107 13.20 -6.82 -0.24
N ARG A 108 12.51 -5.68 -0.37
CA ARG A 108 11.94 -4.95 0.77
C ARG A 108 10.85 -5.74 1.50
N ASN A 109 9.97 -6.40 0.76
CA ASN A 109 8.94 -7.25 1.35
C ASN A 109 9.57 -8.43 2.11
N ALA A 110 10.56 -9.10 1.54
CA ALA A 110 11.27 -10.19 2.20
C ALA A 110 11.89 -9.74 3.54
N ARG A 111 12.52 -8.55 3.58
CA ARG A 111 13.07 -7.98 4.82
C ARG A 111 12.00 -7.68 5.87
N ILE A 112 10.86 -7.13 5.46
CA ILE A 112 9.75 -6.82 6.37
C ILE A 112 9.18 -8.11 6.96
N VAL A 113 8.91 -9.11 6.13
CA VAL A 113 8.39 -10.41 6.57
C VAL A 113 9.39 -11.10 7.51
N ALA A 114 10.69 -11.06 7.19
CA ALA A 114 11.72 -11.60 8.07
C ALA A 114 11.73 -10.91 9.45
N ALA A 115 11.58 -9.58 9.48
CA ALA A 115 11.47 -8.85 10.73
C ALA A 115 10.20 -9.19 11.51
N TRP A 116 9.06 -9.37 10.83
CA TRP A 116 7.83 -9.79 11.47
C TRP A 116 7.95 -11.17 12.12
N GLN A 117 8.62 -12.12 11.45
CA GLN A 117 8.87 -13.43 12.04
C GLN A 117 9.80 -13.36 13.25
N ALA A 118 10.87 -12.55 13.18
CA ALA A 118 11.84 -12.42 14.27
C ALA A 118 11.27 -11.76 15.54
N TYR A 119 10.29 -10.86 15.38
CA TYR A 119 9.63 -10.15 16.50
C TYR A 119 8.22 -10.67 16.78
N GLU A 120 7.84 -11.84 16.23
CA GLU A 120 6.54 -12.48 16.41
C GLU A 120 5.34 -11.55 16.11
N PHE A 121 5.51 -10.65 15.14
CA PHE A 121 4.46 -9.73 14.74
C PHE A 121 3.52 -10.38 13.73
N MET A 122 2.24 -10.51 14.11
CA MET A 122 1.19 -11.03 13.25
C MET A 122 0.32 -9.88 12.69
N HIS A 123 0.37 -9.66 11.37
CA HIS A 123 -0.43 -8.59 10.71
C HIS A 123 -1.93 -8.92 10.64
N GLY A 124 -2.30 -10.20 10.55
CA GLY A 124 -3.69 -10.68 10.54
C GLY A 124 -4.46 -10.51 9.22
N VAL A 125 -4.13 -9.53 8.39
CA VAL A 125 -4.76 -9.31 7.07
C VAL A 125 -3.70 -8.97 6.03
N ILE A 126 -3.28 -9.93 5.20
CA ILE A 126 -2.26 -9.74 4.16
C ILE A 126 -2.95 -9.83 2.79
N ASN A 127 -3.63 -8.75 2.43
CA ASN A 127 -4.26 -8.59 1.12
C ASN A 127 -3.44 -7.62 0.26
N MET A 128 -3.62 -7.67 -1.06
CA MET A 128 -2.89 -6.81 -2.01
C MET A 128 -3.16 -5.31 -1.81
N ASP A 129 -4.28 -4.95 -1.18
CA ASP A 129 -4.66 -3.58 -0.84
C ASP A 129 -4.12 -3.09 0.52
N LYS A 130 -3.31 -3.88 1.24
CA LYS A 130 -2.80 -3.54 2.57
C LYS A 130 -1.30 -3.24 2.59
#